data_AF-S4P3G0-F1
#
_entry.id   AF-S4P3G0-F1
#
_cell.length_a   1.000
_cell.length_b   1.000
_cell.length_c   1.000
_cell.angle_alpha   90.00
_cell.angle_beta   90.00
_cell.angle_gamma   90.00
#
_symmetry.space_group_name_H-M   'P 1'
#
loop_
_entity.id
_entity.type
_entity.pdbx_description
1 polymer ?
#
loop_
_entity_poly.entity_id
_entity_poly.type
_entity_poly.pdbx_seq_one_letter_code
_entity_poly.pdbx_strand_id
1 'polypeptide(L)'
;MGEHRDNEPDLDLTMPIASMSFGQERPFVLKHKDARKPGPQKRNILPVIIKLEHGSVLLMNPPTNEIWYHSLPTRKKLLGPRIFQL
;
A
#
# COMPACT_ATOMS: atom_id res chain seq x y z
N MET A 1 -7.64 0.64 7.63
CA MET A 1 -6.85 1.83 7.27
C MET A 1 -7.30 2.29 5.89
N GLY A 2 -7.53 3.60 5.72
CA GLY A 2 -7.86 4.18 4.42
C GLY A 2 -6.65 4.21 3.48
N GLU A 3 -6.87 4.64 2.25
CA GLU A 3 -5.81 4.87 1.26
C GLU A 3 -4.87 6.00 1.71
N HIS A 4 -3.59 5.69 1.93
CA HIS A 4 -2.58 6.61 2.44
C HIS A 4 -1.22 6.40 1.75
N ARG A 5 -0.27 7.26 2.09
CA ARG A 5 1.15 7.16 1.74
C ARG A 5 1.95 7.36 3.01
N ASP A 6 3.06 6.66 3.13
CA ASP A 6 4.01 6.85 4.22
C ASP A 6 4.79 8.14 3.93
N ASN A 7 4.33 9.24 4.52
CA ASN A 7 4.83 10.60 4.32
C ASN A 7 5.30 11.22 5.64
N GLU A 8 5.77 10.41 6.58
CA GLU A 8 6.27 10.94 7.85
C GLU A 8 7.50 11.82 7.60
N PRO A 9 7.63 12.96 8.29
CA PRO A 9 8.72 13.91 8.06
C PRO A 9 10.11 13.31 8.34
N ASP A 10 10.18 12.25 9.15
CA ASP A 10 11.42 11.57 9.55
C ASP A 10 11.83 10.45 8.57
N LEU A 11 11.06 10.21 7.52
CA LEU A 11 11.29 9.13 6.55
C LEU A 11 12.20 9.59 5.40
N ASP A 12 13.32 8.90 5.21
CA ASP A 12 14.22 9.14 4.08
C ASP A 12 13.56 8.68 2.78
N LEU A 13 13.16 9.65 1.95
CA LEU A 13 12.47 9.42 0.68
C LEU A 13 13.35 8.71 -0.37
N THR A 14 14.66 8.57 -0.13
CA THR A 14 15.61 7.86 -1.00
C THR A 14 15.87 6.43 -0.58
N MET A 15 15.32 6.01 0.56
CA MET A 15 15.46 4.65 1.08
C MET A 15 14.19 3.83 0.89
N PRO A 16 14.31 2.52 0.66
CA PRO A 16 13.15 1.65 0.55
C PRO A 16 12.50 1.40 1.91
N ILE A 17 11.18 1.26 1.91
CA ILE A 17 10.43 0.81 3.10
C ILE A 17 10.20 -0.69 2.99
N ALA A 18 10.57 -1.44 4.03
CA ALA A 18 10.36 -2.87 4.11
C ALA A 18 9.17 -3.17 5.04
N SER A 19 8.07 -3.67 4.46
CA SER A 19 6.92 -4.09 5.22
C SER A 19 6.92 -5.59 5.45
N MET A 20 6.76 -6.01 6.71
CA MET A 20 6.61 -7.42 7.07
C MET A 20 5.18 -7.72 7.50
N SER A 21 4.65 -8.85 7.03
CA SER A 21 3.25 -9.23 7.24
C SER A 21 3.14 -10.59 7.92
N PHE A 22 2.50 -10.62 9.08
CA PHE A 22 2.23 -11.85 9.83
C PHE A 22 0.75 -12.00 10.13
N GLY A 23 0.24 -13.23 9.96
CA GLY A 23 -1.14 -13.60 10.27
C GLY A 23 -1.98 -13.67 9.01
N GLN A 24 -3.22 -13.19 9.08
CA GLN A 24 -4.19 -13.39 7.99
C GLN A 24 -3.79 -12.67 6.69
N GLU A 25 -3.89 -13.40 5.58
CA GLU A 25 -3.69 -12.87 4.23
C GLU A 25 -4.64 -11.69 3.97
N ARG A 26 -4.11 -10.60 3.42
CA ARG A 26 -4.90 -9.45 2.97
C ARG A 26 -4.36 -8.91 1.65
N PRO A 27 -5.25 -8.42 0.77
CA PRO A 27 -4.82 -7.68 -0.40
C PRO A 27 -4.25 -6.32 0.03
N PHE A 28 -3.09 -5.99 -0.50
CA PHE A 28 -2.46 -4.68 -0.46
C PHE A 28 -2.66 -4.03 -1.82
N VAL A 29 -3.32 -2.88 -1.84
CA VAL A 29 -3.73 -2.21 -3.08
C VAL A 29 -2.94 -0.93 -3.25
N LEU A 30 -2.21 -0.85 -4.36
CA LEU A 30 -1.50 0.34 -4.81
C LEU A 30 -2.32 1.07 -5.88
N LYS A 31 -2.53 2.37 -5.70
CA LYS A 31 -3.24 3.24 -6.64
C LYS A 31 -2.39 4.46 -6.98
N HIS A 32 -2.16 4.67 -8.27
CA HIS A 32 -1.34 5.78 -8.75
C HIS A 32 -2.02 7.14 -8.49
N LYS A 33 -1.25 8.16 -8.11
CA LYS A 33 -1.77 9.52 -7.82
C LYS A 33 -2.59 10.11 -8.97
N ASP A 34 -2.17 9.89 -10.22
CA ASP A 34 -2.90 10.39 -11.40
C ASP A 34 -4.23 9.68 -11.64
N ALA A 35 -4.40 8.44 -11.15
CA ALA A 35 -5.68 7.73 -11.22
C ALA A 35 -6.71 8.23 -10.20
N ARG A 36 -6.28 9.07 -9.26
CA ARG A 36 -7.14 9.74 -8.26
C ARG A 36 -7.56 11.15 -8.66
N LYS A 37 -6.91 11.76 -9.65
CA LYS A 37 -7.22 13.14 -10.08
C LYS A 37 -8.69 13.23 -10.54
N PRO A 38 -9.39 14.33 -10.24
CA PRO A 38 -10.76 14.53 -10.69
C PRO A 38 -10.83 14.95 -12.16
N GLY A 39 -11.96 14.65 -12.80
CA GLY A 39 -12.32 15.16 -14.12
C GLY A 39 -11.33 14.76 -15.24
N PRO A 40 -11.07 15.66 -16.21
CA PRO A 40 -10.29 15.34 -17.42
C PRO A 40 -8.80 15.05 -17.15
N GLN A 41 -8.30 15.35 -15.95
CA GLN A 41 -6.91 15.05 -15.57
C GLN A 41 -6.73 13.62 -15.05
N LYS A 42 -7.82 12.85 -14.88
CA LYS A 42 -7.77 11.47 -14.41
C LYS A 42 -7.14 10.59 -15.47
N ARG A 43 -6.01 9.96 -15.13
CA ARG A 43 -5.40 8.93 -15.98
C ARG A 43 -6.03 7.58 -15.70
N ASN A 44 -6.28 6.80 -16.75
CA ASN A 44 -6.79 5.44 -16.61
C ASN A 44 -5.64 4.46 -16.30
N ILE A 45 -5.15 4.50 -15.07
CA ILE A 45 -4.11 3.60 -14.56
C ILE A 45 -4.79 2.61 -13.61
N LEU A 46 -4.68 1.32 -13.92
CA LEU A 46 -5.26 0.26 -13.11
C LEU A 46 -4.54 0.14 -11.76
N PRO A 47 -5.26 -0.17 -10.67
CA PRO A 47 -4.64 -0.44 -9.39
C PRO A 47 -3.83 -1.74 -9.44
N VAL A 48 -2.71 -1.77 -8.72
CA VAL A 48 -1.89 -2.97 -8.52
C VAL A 48 -2.32 -3.62 -7.21
N ILE A 49 -2.59 -4.93 -7.23
CA ILE A 49 -3.05 -5.68 -6.06
C ILE A 49 -2.03 -6.77 -5.75
N ILE A 50 -1.44 -6.71 -4.57
CA ILE A 50 -0.47 -7.69 -4.06
C ILE A 50 -1.15 -8.44 -2.91
N LYS A 51 -1.13 -9.78 -2.94
CA LYS A 51 -1.60 -10.58 -1.80
C LYS A 51 -0.45 -10.72 -0.81
N LEU A 52 -0.63 -10.19 0.40
CA LEU A 52 0.36 -10.30 1.47
C LEU A 52 -0.01 -11.46 2.38
N GLU A 53 0.67 -12.58 2.15
CA GLU A 53 0.56 -13.83 2.92
C GLU A 53 1.33 -13.75 4.24
N HIS A 54 1.13 -14.76 5.10
CA HIS A 54 1.88 -14.89 6.35
C HIS A 54 3.38 -15.05 6.06
N GLY A 55 4.22 -14.26 6.73
CA GLY A 55 5.68 -14.31 6.58
C GLY A 55 6.18 -13.60 5.33
N SER A 56 5.31 -12.91 4.57
CA SER A 56 5.72 -12.15 3.40
C SER A 56 6.42 -10.84 3.78
N VAL A 57 7.40 -10.47 2.95
CA VAL A 57 8.09 -9.19 3.02
C VAL A 57 7.83 -8.43 1.72
N LEU A 58 7.37 -7.19 1.84
CA LEU A 58 7.15 -6.28 0.72
C LEU A 58 8.13 -5.12 0.82
N LEU A 59 9.01 -4.98 -0.16
CA LEU A 59 9.95 -3.87 -0.27
C LEU A 59 9.40 -2.81 -1.24
N MET A 60 9.12 -1.60 -0.74
CA MET A 60 8.67 -0.46 -1.52
C MET A 60 9.84 0.49 -1.76
N ASN A 61 10.49 0.34 -2.92
CA ASN A 61 11.59 1.21 -3.32
C ASN A 61 11.10 2.60 -3.75
N PRO A 62 11.88 3.67 -3.55
CA PRO A 62 11.58 4.97 -4.16
C PRO A 62 11.43 4.86 -5.69
N PRO A 63 10.54 5.66 -6.31
CA PRO A 63 9.68 6.68 -5.71
C PRO A 63 8.27 6.16 -5.36
N THR A 64 8.13 4.88 -4.98
CA THR A 64 6.81 4.23 -4.82
C THR A 64 5.91 5.00 -3.86
N ASN A 65 6.38 5.33 -2.66
CA ASN A 65 5.57 6.07 -1.67
C ASN A 65 5.25 7.51 -2.07
N GLU A 66 5.99 8.10 -3.01
CA GLU A 66 5.69 9.45 -3.50
C GLU A 66 4.53 9.42 -4.50
N ILE A 67 4.51 8.43 -5.40
CA ILE A 67 3.60 8.39 -6.55
C ILE A 67 2.41 7.45 -6.39
N TRP A 68 2.52 6.44 -5.52
CA TRP A 68 1.48 5.45 -5.26
C TRP A 68 0.92 5.61 -3.85
N TYR A 69 -0.41 5.57 -3.75
CA TYR A 69 -1.09 5.38 -2.48
C TYR A 69 -1.31 3.90 -2.24
N HIS A 70 -1.12 3.44 -1.00
CA HIS A 70 -1.41 2.08 -0.60
C HIS A 70 -2.60 1.99 0.34
N SER A 71 -3.29 0.85 0.32
CA SER A 71 -4.39 0.56 1.25
C SER A 71 -4.52 -0.93 1.53
N LEU A 72 -5.06 -1.23 2.72
CA LEU A 72 -5.49 -2.57 3.14
C LEU A 72 -7.02 -2.55 3.29
N PRO A 73 -7.78 -2.80 2.20
CA PRO A 73 -9.23 -2.73 2.24
C PRO A 73 -9.80 -3.71 3.26
N THR A 74 -10.82 -3.26 4.00
CA THR A 74 -11.50 -4.09 5.00
C THR A 74 -12.31 -5.18 4.28
N ARG A 75 -12.11 -6.44 4.67
CA ARG A 75 -12.99 -7.54 4.26
C ARG A 75 -13.76 -8.05 5.47
N LYS A 76 -15.09 -7.98 5.38
CA LYS A 76 -16.03 -8.44 6.41
C LYS A 76 -15.90 -9.94 6.75
N LYS A 77 -15.24 -10.75 5.91
CA LYS A 77 -15.04 -12.20 6.12
C LYS A 77 -13.66 -12.58 6.68
N LEU A 78 -12.77 -11.62 6.88
CA LEU A 78 -11.40 -11.86 7.37
C LEU A 78 -11.34 -11.58 8.87
N LEU A 79 -11.57 -12.62 9.68
CA LEU A 79 -11.70 -12.56 11.15
C LEU A 79 -10.40 -12.80 11.93
N GLY A 80 -9.29 -13.13 11.25
CA GLY A 80 -8.03 -13.44 11.89
C GLY A 80 -7.22 -12.19 12.23
N PRO A 81 -6.46 -12.19 13.35
CA PRO A 81 -5.54 -11.11 13.66
C PRO A 81 -4.43 -11.02 12.60
N ARG A 82 -3.92 -9.80 12.39
CA ARG A 82 -2.78 -9.53 11.52
C ARG A 82 -1.90 -8.47 12.18
N ILE A 83 -0.59 -8.70 12.15
CA ILE A 83 0.43 -7.73 12.52
C ILE A 83 1.08 -7.23 11.21
N PHE A 84 1.20 -5.92 11.08
CA PHE A 84 1.83 -5.23 9.96
C PHE A 84 2.82 -4.23 10.56
N GLN A 85 4.09 -4.38 10.22
CA GLN A 85 5.16 -3.48 10.66
C GLN A 85 5.86 -2.93 9.41
N LEU A 86 5.98 -1.60 9.38
CA LEU A 86 6.78 -0.82 8.43
C LEU A 86 8.12 -0.48 9.08
#